data_AF-A0A954NR64-F1
#
_entry.id   AF-A0A954NR64-F1
#
_cell.length_a   1.000
_cell.length_b   1.000
_cell.length_c   1.000
_cell.angle_alpha   90.00
_cell.angle_beta   90.00
_cell.angle_gamma   90.00
#
_symmetry.space_group_name_H-M   'P 1'
#
loop_
_entity.id
_entity.type
_entity.pdbx_description
1 polymer ?
#
loop_
_entity_poly.entity_id
_entity_poly.type
_entity_poly.pdbx_seq_one_letter_code
_entity_poly.pdbx_strand_id
1 'polypeptide(L)'
;MNWKNGLTLLPMLTLAFAAGCGQTASNPAQTKQNVTDTESSEVAEHTHDGWWCSEHGIPEEQCGMCNAKLAAEFQKKGDWCKEHDRPESQCFICHPELEAQFAALYEAKYGKQPPKPTE
;
A
#
# COMPACT_ATOMS: atom_id res chain seq x y z
N MET A 1 -11.56 41.47 -0.06
CA MET A 1 -10.66 42.58 -0.43
C MET A 1 -9.25 42.05 -0.59
N ASN A 2 -8.62 42.41 -1.70
CA ASN A 2 -7.25 42.08 -2.13
C ASN A 2 -6.18 42.52 -1.11
N TRP A 3 -5.02 41.82 -1.08
CA TRP A 3 -3.71 42.48 -1.22
C TRP A 3 -2.54 41.49 -1.45
N LYS A 4 -2.15 41.36 -2.72
CA LYS A 4 -0.79 41.40 -3.32
C LYS A 4 0.31 40.48 -2.74
N ASN A 5 0.73 39.47 -3.50
CA ASN A 5 1.82 39.49 -4.53
C ASN A 5 3.24 39.49 -3.93
N GLY A 6 3.91 38.34 -4.04
CA GLY A 6 5.35 38.19 -3.83
C GLY A 6 5.94 37.26 -4.89
N LEU A 7 5.82 37.67 -6.15
CA LEU A 7 6.53 37.08 -7.29
C LEU A 7 7.98 37.57 -7.23
N THR A 8 8.91 36.72 -6.79
CA THR A 8 10.34 37.00 -6.89
C THR A 8 10.97 36.01 -7.86
N LEU A 9 11.36 36.55 -9.01
CA LEU A 9 12.06 35.89 -10.10
C LEU A 9 13.49 35.49 -9.70
N LEU A 10 13.91 34.36 -10.30
CA LEU A 10 15.23 33.75 -10.36
C LEU A 10 16.41 34.72 -10.62
N PRO A 11 17.64 34.25 -10.35
CA PRO A 11 18.49 33.98 -11.52
C PRO A 11 19.05 32.55 -11.58
N MET A 12 19.25 32.13 -12.82
CA MET A 12 19.94 30.93 -13.29
C MET A 12 21.29 30.69 -12.62
N LEU A 13 21.60 29.42 -12.33
CA LEU A 13 22.97 28.93 -12.43
C LEU A 13 22.95 27.52 -13.05
N THR A 14 23.16 27.50 -14.36
CA THR A 14 23.48 26.30 -15.14
C THR A 14 24.89 25.82 -14.80
N LEU A 15 25.04 24.61 -14.30
CA LEU A 15 26.30 23.85 -14.44
C LEU A 15 25.99 22.49 -15.08
N ALA A 16 26.42 22.35 -16.32
CA ALA A 16 26.47 21.11 -17.06
C ALA A 16 27.55 20.19 -16.49
N PHE A 17 27.22 18.93 -16.21
CA PHE A 17 28.22 17.87 -16.08
C PHE A 17 28.03 16.86 -17.21
N ALA A 18 29.06 16.78 -18.04
CA ALA A 18 29.19 15.85 -19.14
C ALA A 18 29.57 14.44 -18.64
N ALA A 19 28.94 13.45 -19.27
CA ALA A 19 29.44 12.10 -19.59
C ALA A 19 30.54 11.49 -18.70
N GLY A 20 30.15 10.52 -17.88
CA GLY A 20 31.01 9.42 -17.43
C GLY A 20 30.39 8.08 -17.84
N CYS A 21 30.81 7.54 -18.98
CA CYS A 21 30.50 6.16 -19.38
C CYS A 21 31.58 5.26 -18.79
N GLY A 22 31.30 4.62 -17.65
CA GLY A 22 32.17 3.63 -17.02
C GLY A 22 31.62 2.23 -17.26
N GLN A 23 32.14 1.54 -18.28
CA GLN A 23 31.99 0.09 -18.42
C GLN A 23 33.11 -0.57 -17.60
N THR A 24 32.76 -1.11 -16.44
CA THR A 24 33.58 -2.10 -15.76
C THR A 24 32.87 -3.45 -15.86
N ALA A 25 33.41 -4.30 -16.72
CA ALA A 25 33.06 -5.71 -16.78
C ALA A 25 33.25 -6.35 -15.40
N SER A 26 32.21 -6.95 -14.88
CA SER A 26 32.28 -7.93 -13.79
C SER A 26 31.22 -8.97 -14.10
N ASN A 27 31.64 -10.05 -14.76
CA ASN A 27 30.88 -11.28 -14.80
C ASN A 27 30.95 -11.90 -13.39
N PRO A 28 29.81 -12.25 -12.80
CA PRO A 28 29.75 -13.49 -12.06
C PRO A 28 28.71 -14.39 -12.71
N ALA A 29 29.19 -15.38 -13.45
CA ALA A 29 28.50 -16.65 -13.52
C ALA A 29 28.53 -17.26 -12.11
N GLN A 30 27.50 -16.98 -11.31
CA GLN A 30 27.07 -17.80 -10.17
C GLN A 30 25.54 -17.75 -10.04
N THR A 31 24.91 -18.75 -10.66
CA THR A 31 23.97 -19.68 -10.04
C THR A 31 23.42 -19.31 -8.65
N LYS A 32 22.08 -19.35 -8.58
CA LYS A 32 21.21 -19.48 -7.40
C LYS A 32 21.23 -18.32 -6.40
N GLN A 33 20.31 -17.39 -6.62
CA GLN A 33 19.29 -17.14 -5.60
C GLN A 33 17.91 -17.24 -6.26
N ASN A 34 17.28 -18.37 -6.02
CA ASN A 34 15.84 -18.51 -6.00
C ASN A 34 15.35 -17.52 -4.94
N VAL A 35 15.07 -16.28 -5.33
CA VAL A 35 14.16 -15.45 -4.56
C VAL A 35 12.81 -16.02 -4.93
N THR A 36 12.42 -17.04 -4.17
CA THR A 36 11.04 -17.46 -4.12
C THR A 36 10.32 -16.29 -3.47
N ASP A 37 9.91 -15.34 -4.31
CA ASP A 37 8.62 -14.69 -4.16
C ASP A 37 7.58 -15.82 -4.28
N THR A 38 7.51 -16.63 -3.23
CA THR A 38 6.42 -17.55 -2.95
C THR A 38 5.25 -16.63 -2.64
N GLU A 39 4.41 -16.33 -3.63
CA GLU A 39 3.23 -17.16 -3.89
C GLU A 39 2.50 -17.29 -2.55
N SER A 40 1.87 -16.20 -2.10
CA SER A 40 0.45 -15.99 -2.40
C SER A 40 -0.24 -17.34 -2.55
N SER A 41 -0.42 -18.02 -1.42
CA SER A 41 -1.14 -19.28 -1.37
C SER A 41 -2.53 -19.10 -1.96
N GLU A 42 -2.69 -19.71 -3.12
CA GLU A 42 -3.90 -20.31 -3.64
C GLU A 42 -4.82 -20.88 -2.54
N VAL A 43 -5.86 -20.11 -2.20
CA VAL A 43 -7.21 -20.63 -1.91
C VAL A 43 -8.21 -19.66 -2.53
N ALA A 44 -8.91 -20.14 -3.55
CA ALA A 44 -10.01 -19.51 -4.29
C ALA A 44 -9.69 -18.23 -5.07
N GLU A 45 -10.13 -18.26 -6.33
CA GLU A 45 -9.96 -17.25 -7.37
C GLU A 45 -10.79 -16.00 -7.07
N HIS A 46 -10.27 -15.12 -6.21
CA HIS A 46 -10.69 -13.73 -6.10
C HIS A 46 -9.60 -12.89 -6.77
N THR A 47 -9.92 -12.27 -7.90
CA THR A 47 -8.96 -11.42 -8.62
C THR A 47 -8.70 -10.14 -7.82
N HIS A 48 -7.69 -10.16 -6.96
CA HIS A 48 -7.16 -9.00 -6.22
C HIS A 48 -6.33 -8.07 -7.14
N ASP A 49 -6.82 -7.76 -8.35
CA ASP A 49 -6.10 -6.95 -9.34
C ASP A 49 -6.22 -5.43 -9.06
N GLY A 50 -6.98 -5.05 -8.03
CA GLY A 50 -7.28 -3.66 -7.66
C GLY A 50 -6.48 -3.15 -6.47
N TRP A 51 -6.57 -1.84 -6.21
CA TRP A 51 -6.00 -1.25 -4.98
C TRP A 51 -6.91 -1.46 -3.75
N TRP A 52 -8.19 -1.77 -3.96
CA TRP A 52 -9.21 -1.82 -2.91
C TRP A 52 -9.81 -3.21 -2.78
N CYS A 53 -9.78 -3.76 -1.57
CA CYS A 53 -10.48 -4.99 -1.22
C CYS A 53 -11.95 -4.67 -0.97
N SER A 54 -12.82 -5.06 -1.90
CA SER A 54 -14.26 -4.80 -1.78
C SER A 54 -14.93 -5.69 -0.74
N GLU A 55 -14.33 -6.83 -0.40
CA GLU A 55 -14.85 -7.75 0.62
C GLU A 55 -14.63 -7.17 2.02
N HIS A 56 -13.42 -6.66 2.28
CA HIS A 56 -13.00 -6.22 3.62
C HIS A 56 -12.99 -4.71 3.84
N GLY A 57 -13.16 -3.90 2.79
CA GLY A 57 -13.26 -2.44 2.91
C GLY A 57 -11.95 -1.72 3.21
N ILE A 58 -10.82 -2.26 2.74
CA ILE A 58 -9.47 -1.81 3.08
C ILE A 58 -8.61 -1.88 1.81
N PRO A 59 -7.55 -1.05 1.64
CA PRO A 59 -6.60 -1.23 0.56
C PRO A 59 -6.01 -2.66 0.55
N GLU A 60 -5.92 -3.30 -0.62
CA GLU A 60 -5.48 -4.70 -0.76
C GLU A 60 -4.12 -4.94 -0.10
N GLU A 61 -3.17 -4.02 -0.31
CA GLU A 61 -1.82 -4.09 0.28
C GLU A 61 -1.81 -4.01 1.82
N GLN A 62 -2.90 -3.53 2.41
CA GLN A 62 -3.06 -3.39 3.86
C GLN A 62 -4.05 -4.42 4.41
N CYS A 63 -4.71 -5.23 3.58
CA CYS A 63 -5.73 -6.16 4.05
C CYS A 63 -5.08 -7.35 4.76
N GLY A 64 -5.17 -7.38 6.08
CA GLY A 64 -4.67 -8.50 6.88
C GLY A 64 -5.53 -9.77 6.77
N MET A 65 -6.70 -9.68 6.14
CA MET A 65 -7.60 -10.81 5.90
C MET A 65 -7.26 -11.52 4.57
N CYS A 66 -6.81 -10.78 3.56
CA CYS A 66 -6.35 -11.35 2.29
C CYS A 66 -4.86 -11.75 2.30
N ASN A 67 -4.03 -11.12 3.13
CA ASN A 67 -2.58 -11.38 3.15
C ASN A 67 -2.13 -12.06 4.46
N ALA A 68 -1.87 -13.37 4.39
CA ALA A 68 -1.44 -14.17 5.54
C ALA A 68 -0.13 -13.69 6.20
N LYS A 69 0.81 -13.14 5.41
CA LYS A 69 2.04 -12.55 5.97
C LYS A 69 1.70 -11.31 6.80
N LEU A 70 0.83 -10.45 6.29
CA LEU A 70 0.39 -9.25 6.99
C LEU A 70 -0.42 -9.59 8.24
N ALA A 71 -1.32 -10.59 8.16
CA ALA A 71 -2.03 -11.15 9.32
C ALA A 71 -1.06 -11.57 10.44
N ALA A 72 -0.01 -12.32 10.08
CA ALA A 72 1.01 -12.76 11.03
C ALA A 72 1.79 -11.56 11.62
N GLU A 73 2.04 -10.51 10.84
CA GLU A 73 2.67 -9.28 11.35
C GLU A 73 1.78 -8.52 12.33
N PHE A 74 0.47 -8.44 12.08
CA PHE A 74 -0.49 -7.85 13.01
C PHE A 74 -0.57 -8.65 14.32
N GLN A 75 -0.65 -9.97 14.24
CA GLN A 75 -0.63 -10.85 15.42
C GLN A 75 0.66 -10.68 16.24
N LYS A 76 1.82 -10.61 15.59
CA LYS A 76 3.11 -10.38 16.27
C LYS A 76 3.16 -9.02 16.97
N LYS A 77 2.48 -8.00 16.42
CA LYS A 77 2.36 -6.66 17.01
C LYS A 77 1.31 -6.58 18.12
N GLY A 78 0.54 -7.66 18.35
CA GLY A 78 -0.59 -7.66 19.28
C GLY A 78 -1.83 -6.95 18.74
N ASP A 79 -1.84 -6.59 17.46
CA ASP A 79 -2.93 -5.91 16.77
C ASP A 79 -3.91 -6.95 16.20
N TRP A 80 -4.53 -7.75 17.08
CA TRP A 80 -5.39 -8.84 16.66
C TRP A 80 -6.66 -8.94 17.49
N CYS A 81 -7.79 -8.85 16.80
CA CYS A 81 -9.10 -9.09 17.36
C CYS A 81 -9.37 -10.60 17.39
N LYS A 82 -9.36 -11.20 18.58
CA LYS A 82 -9.61 -12.64 18.74
C LYS A 82 -11.08 -13.04 18.55
N GLU A 83 -12.01 -12.11 18.78
CA GLU A 83 -13.45 -12.40 18.66
C GLU A 83 -13.90 -12.46 17.19
N HIS A 84 -13.18 -11.76 16.31
CA HIS A 84 -13.54 -11.61 14.89
C HIS A 84 -12.40 -12.01 13.94
N ASP A 85 -11.37 -12.69 14.45
CA ASP A 85 -10.23 -13.25 13.71
C ASP A 85 -9.65 -12.33 12.61
N ARG A 86 -9.49 -11.05 12.93
CA ARG A 86 -8.93 -10.03 12.03
C ARG A 86 -8.04 -9.05 12.78
N PRO A 87 -7.20 -8.25 12.10
CA PRO A 87 -6.41 -7.24 12.77
C PRO A 87 -7.30 -6.27 13.55
N GLU A 88 -6.92 -5.91 14.78
CA GLU A 88 -7.73 -5.02 15.63
C GLU A 88 -7.90 -3.65 14.95
N SER A 89 -6.82 -3.12 14.36
CA SER A 89 -6.80 -1.92 13.50
C SER A 89 -7.61 -2.03 12.20
N GLN A 90 -8.24 -3.16 11.96
CA GLN A 90 -9.10 -3.42 10.81
C GLN A 90 -10.47 -3.93 11.24
N CYS A 91 -10.76 -4.11 12.52
CA CYS A 91 -11.99 -4.75 12.98
C CYS A 91 -13.15 -3.76 13.07
N PHE A 92 -13.96 -3.67 12.02
CA PHE A 92 -15.11 -2.74 11.96
C PHE A 92 -16.27 -3.13 12.88
N ILE A 93 -16.28 -4.39 13.35
CA ILE A 93 -17.28 -4.88 14.31
C ILE A 93 -17.01 -4.31 15.69
N CYS A 94 -15.74 -4.22 16.10
CA CYS A 94 -15.33 -3.61 17.36
C CYS A 94 -15.21 -2.08 17.24
N HIS A 95 -14.70 -1.59 16.11
CA HIS A 95 -14.37 -0.19 15.87
C HIS A 95 -14.99 0.28 14.54
N PRO A 96 -16.31 0.56 14.50
CA PRO A 96 -17.01 0.98 13.28
C PRO A 96 -16.47 2.30 12.69
N GLU A 97 -15.79 3.12 13.48
CA GLU A 97 -15.12 4.33 13.02
C GLU A 97 -13.94 4.06 12.05
N LEU A 98 -13.34 2.86 12.09
CA LEU A 98 -12.28 2.49 11.18
C LEU A 98 -12.79 2.37 9.74
N GLU A 99 -14.03 1.89 9.55
CA GLU A 99 -14.66 1.79 8.21
C GLU A 99 -14.71 3.17 7.55
N ALA A 100 -15.14 4.20 8.29
CA ALA A 100 -15.17 5.58 7.79
C ALA A 100 -13.78 6.13 7.45
N GLN A 101 -12.75 5.75 8.21
CA GLN A 101 -11.36 6.16 7.94
C GLN A 101 -10.84 5.53 6.65
N PHE A 102 -11.05 4.23 6.44
CA PHE A 102 -10.66 3.58 5.19
C PHE A 102 -11.51 4.08 4.00
N ALA A 103 -12.79 4.35 4.20
CA ALA A 103 -13.65 4.94 3.19
C ALA A 103 -13.16 6.32 2.73
N ALA A 104 -12.68 7.16 3.66
CA ALA A 104 -12.09 8.45 3.33
C ALA A 104 -10.82 8.30 2.46
N LEU A 105 -10.00 7.25 2.67
CA LEU A 105 -8.85 6.96 1.81
C LEU A 105 -9.29 6.59 0.38
N TYR A 106 -10.35 5.80 0.25
CA TYR A 106 -10.93 5.48 -1.05
C TYR A 106 -11.48 6.72 -1.75
N GLU A 107 -12.27 7.53 -1.04
CA GLU A 107 -12.82 8.79 -1.56
C GLU A 107 -11.72 9.76 -2.00
N ALA A 108 -10.63 9.87 -1.23
CA ALA A 108 -9.50 10.71 -1.60
C ALA A 108 -8.84 10.26 -2.91
N LYS A 109 -8.84 8.94 -3.19
CA LYS A 109 -8.25 8.38 -4.41
C LYS A 109 -9.18 8.44 -5.62
N TYR A 110 -10.46 8.18 -5.44
CA TYR A 110 -11.42 7.97 -6.53
C TYR A 110 -12.51 9.04 -6.65
N GLY A 111 -12.62 9.95 -5.67
CA GLY A 111 -13.64 11.01 -5.64
C GLY A 111 -15.07 10.53 -5.39
N LYS A 112 -15.25 9.28 -4.93
CA LYS A 112 -16.54 8.66 -4.64
C LYS A 112 -16.41 7.67 -3.49
N GLN A 113 -17.52 7.35 -2.82
CA GLN A 113 -17.53 6.39 -1.71
C GLN A 113 -17.12 4.98 -2.18
N PRO A 114 -16.45 4.18 -1.33
CA PRO A 114 -16.15 2.79 -1.65
C PRO A 114 -17.42 1.95 -1.81
N PRO A 115 -17.33 0.81 -2.51
CA PRO A 115 -18.36 -0.23 -2.37
C PRO A 115 -18.47 -0.66 -0.91
N LYS A 116 -19.68 -1.01 -0.47
CA LYS A 116 -19.91 -1.51 0.88
C LYS A 116 -19.17 -2.84 1.08
N PRO A 117 -18.40 -3.02 2.18
CA PRO A 117 -17.78 -4.29 2.50
C PRO A 117 -18.83 -5.41 2.62
N THR A 118 -18.47 -6.61 2.18
CA THR A 118 -19.37 -7.77 2.23
C THR A 118 -19.14 -8.67 3.45
N GLU A 119 -18.04 -8.47 4.19
CA GLU A 119 -17.66 -9.24 5.38
C GLU A 119 -17.32 -8.39 6.61
#